data_AF-A0A7V5C5A1-F1
#
_entry.id   AF-A0A7V5C5A1-F1
#
_cell.length_a   1.000
_cell.length_b   1.000
_cell.length_c   1.000
_cell.angle_alpha   90.00
_cell.angle_beta   90.00
_cell.angle_gamma   90.00
#
_symmetry.space_group_name_H-M   'P 1'
#
loop_
_entity.id
_entity.type
_entity.pdbx_description
1 polymer ?
#
loop_
_entity_poly.entity_id
_entity_poly.type
_entity_poly.pdbx_seq_one_letter_code
_entity_poly.pdbx_strand_id
1 'polypeptide(L)'
;MKADVSKMQETNGYLQGDLECVDESLRELPFEYKKRLGRSFYAINSKEISSRISGNNFHVSKKIDGHLQLIVFNGEQIFMIGRSGTVRTGLSCLEETKSLLIEKKISSIIAGAELYMQKEGERSRVYDVIAALSDEKLADTLGIAFFDILEIDGQTLRTAAYEVIFNKMSEIFPKTGQAHIVETEIVKSKADIKELSERWIDEQGAEGLVVRGDMPFMYKIKPKHTFDAIIVGYVEGINEHKEKIKTMLFAFMREPGIYHIVGKVGNYLSEKERKQFFDILSQTHVDSRYIETDNQGVAFRFVAPQVVIEVGCNDIMTENTYGKALLNNVIKFEGNRYSLYNTVPGLRFIHPMVERIREDKSNTPEDIRFSQITDLVYLAEEDISPEELPESTVLFREVYKKTAKDKIMVQKFVVFKT
;
A
#
# COMPACT_ATOMS: atom_id res chain seq x y z
N MET A 1 -6.45 17.68 24.96
CA MET A 1 -6.80 16.46 24.20
C MET A 1 -8.30 16.22 24.29
N LYS A 2 -9.13 17.02 23.61
CA LYS A 2 -10.60 16.93 23.61
C LYS A 2 -11.15 16.87 22.20
N ALA A 3 -12.37 16.33 22.09
CA ALA A 3 -13.19 16.39 20.89
C ALA A 3 -14.44 17.25 21.17
N ASP A 4 -14.73 18.17 20.26
CA ASP A 4 -15.94 18.98 20.22
C ASP A 4 -17.06 18.22 19.51
N VAL A 5 -17.85 17.53 20.32
CA VAL A 5 -18.98 16.72 19.86
C VAL A 5 -20.03 17.55 19.11
N SER A 6 -20.12 18.87 19.37
CA SER A 6 -21.10 19.74 18.69
C SER A 6 -20.81 19.94 17.20
N LYS A 7 -19.57 19.63 16.76
CA LYS A 7 -19.16 19.68 15.35
C LYS A 7 -19.28 18.33 14.65
N MET A 8 -19.68 17.28 15.36
CA MET A 8 -19.82 15.93 14.82
C MET A 8 -21.26 15.67 14.37
N GLN A 9 -21.43 14.73 13.44
CA GLN A 9 -22.72 14.30 12.91
C GLN A 9 -23.03 12.89 13.40
N GLU A 10 -24.31 12.62 13.68
CA GLU A 10 -24.79 11.26 13.94
C GLU A 10 -24.72 10.44 12.65
N THR A 11 -24.17 9.24 12.74
CA THR A 11 -23.95 8.33 11.63
C THR A 11 -24.11 6.90 12.15
N ASN A 12 -25.15 6.18 11.73
CA ASN A 12 -25.32 4.75 11.99
C ASN A 12 -25.07 4.33 13.46
N GLY A 13 -25.64 5.06 14.43
CA GLY A 13 -25.51 4.76 15.86
C GLY A 13 -24.24 5.28 16.54
N TYR A 14 -23.37 6.02 15.84
CA TYR A 14 -22.19 6.66 16.41
C TYR A 14 -22.04 8.12 15.93
N LEU A 15 -21.04 8.86 16.45
CA LEU A 15 -20.75 10.23 16.02
C LEU A 15 -19.49 10.28 15.17
N GLN A 16 -19.57 10.99 14.04
CA GLN A 16 -18.49 11.15 13.08
C GLN A 16 -18.20 12.62 12.80
N GLY A 17 -16.91 12.96 12.71
CA GLY A 17 -16.46 14.29 12.30
C GLY A 17 -15.12 14.23 11.58
N ASP A 18 -14.49 15.38 11.43
CA ASP A 18 -13.15 15.56 10.88
C ASP A 18 -12.20 16.17 11.92
N LEU A 19 -11.00 16.55 11.49
CA LEU A 19 -9.98 17.12 12.38
C LEU A 19 -10.36 18.49 12.97
N GLU A 20 -11.36 19.19 12.43
CA GLU A 20 -11.85 20.44 13.03
C GLU A 20 -12.65 20.20 14.32
N CYS A 21 -13.05 18.95 14.55
CA CYS A 21 -13.71 18.49 15.76
C CYS A 21 -12.75 18.22 16.91
N VAL A 22 -11.42 18.27 16.72
CA VAL A 22 -10.44 18.00 17.78
C VAL A 22 -9.55 19.21 18.06
N ASP A 23 -8.95 19.23 19.26
CA ASP A 23 -7.94 20.21 19.63
C ASP A 23 -6.83 20.32 18.56
N GLU A 24 -6.34 21.53 18.32
CA GLU A 24 -5.33 21.82 17.30
C GLU A 24 -4.08 20.94 17.43
N SER A 25 -3.68 20.62 18.67
CA SER A 25 -2.53 19.75 18.97
C SER A 25 -2.67 18.31 18.47
N LEU A 26 -3.88 17.86 18.11
CA LEU A 26 -4.16 16.51 17.64
C LEU A 26 -4.29 16.41 16.11
N ARG A 27 -4.35 17.55 15.40
CA ARG A 27 -4.69 17.59 13.97
C ARG A 27 -3.61 16.97 13.08
N GLU A 28 -2.34 17.23 13.38
CA GLU A 28 -1.20 16.69 12.62
C GLU A 28 -0.82 15.26 13.04
N LEU A 29 -1.21 14.88 14.26
CA LEU A 29 -0.82 13.62 14.89
C LEU A 29 -1.08 12.35 14.05
N PRO A 30 -2.26 12.13 13.43
CA PRO A 30 -2.49 10.94 12.61
C PRO A 30 -1.56 10.86 11.39
N PHE A 31 -1.24 12.00 10.77
CA PHE A 31 -0.36 12.04 9.60
C PHE A 31 1.10 11.80 9.99
N GLU A 32 1.55 12.41 11.08
CA GLU A 32 2.89 12.16 11.63
C GLU A 32 3.08 10.70 12.04
N TYR A 33 2.07 10.14 12.70
CA TYR A 33 2.09 8.75 13.13
C TYR A 33 2.14 7.78 11.96
N LYS A 34 1.27 7.98 10.96
CA LYS A 34 1.28 7.19 9.71
C LYS A 34 2.62 7.29 8.99
N LYS A 35 3.18 8.50 8.88
CA LYS A 35 4.49 8.73 8.25
C LYS A 35 5.60 8.02 9.00
N ARG A 36 5.58 8.02 10.34
CA ARG A 36 6.53 7.29 11.19
C ARG A 36 6.43 5.79 10.93
N LEU A 37 5.23 5.22 11.06
CA LEU A 37 4.98 3.79 10.84
C LEU A 37 5.41 3.35 9.44
N GLY A 38 4.98 4.09 8.40
CA GLY A 38 5.28 3.75 7.00
C GLY A 38 6.78 3.74 6.67
N ARG A 39 7.58 4.56 7.36
CA ARG A 39 9.06 4.58 7.20
C ARG A 39 9.76 3.44 7.93
N SER A 40 9.11 2.84 8.93
CA SER A 40 9.68 1.75 9.71
C SER A 40 9.41 0.38 9.11
N PHE A 41 8.50 0.22 8.14
CA PHE A 41 8.14 -1.10 7.62
C PHE A 41 8.99 -1.56 6.43
N TYR A 42 9.45 -2.81 6.51
CA TYR A 42 9.99 -3.58 5.39
C TYR A 42 9.04 -4.70 5.01
N ALA A 43 8.57 -4.69 3.76
CA ALA A 43 7.73 -5.75 3.20
C ALA A 43 8.58 -6.93 2.74
N ILE A 44 8.34 -8.11 3.31
CA ILE A 44 8.98 -9.36 2.90
C ILE A 44 7.92 -10.48 2.81
N ASN A 45 8.23 -11.55 2.09
CA ASN A 45 7.43 -12.77 2.12
C ASN A 45 8.06 -13.86 3.01
N SER A 46 7.33 -14.93 3.28
CA SER A 46 7.77 -16.00 4.19
C SER A 46 9.06 -16.71 3.74
N LYS A 47 9.36 -16.73 2.44
CA LYS A 47 10.61 -17.31 1.91
C LYS A 47 11.83 -16.43 2.21
N GLU A 48 11.61 -15.14 2.45
CA GLU A 48 12.66 -14.16 2.72
C GLU A 48 13.03 -14.05 4.21
N ILE A 49 12.28 -14.69 5.12
CA ILE A 49 12.50 -14.63 6.59
C ILE A 49 13.96 -14.92 6.94
N SER A 50 14.51 -16.05 6.44
CA SER A 50 15.85 -16.51 6.80
C SER A 50 16.97 -15.57 6.36
N SER A 51 16.80 -14.88 5.23
CA SER A 51 17.82 -14.04 4.60
C SER A 51 17.69 -12.55 4.94
N ARG A 52 16.49 -12.08 5.29
CA ARG A 52 16.21 -10.65 5.50
C ARG A 52 16.06 -10.25 6.96
N ILE A 53 15.62 -11.16 7.83
CA ILE A 53 15.44 -10.87 9.26
C ILE A 53 16.77 -11.10 9.99
N SER A 54 17.11 -10.19 10.90
CA SER A 54 18.25 -10.26 11.80
C SER A 54 17.80 -10.04 13.24
N GLY A 55 18.46 -10.70 14.19
CA GLY A 55 18.12 -10.66 15.63
C GLY A 55 17.77 -12.03 16.20
N ASN A 56 17.54 -12.08 17.51
CA ASN A 56 17.23 -13.29 18.28
C ASN A 56 16.18 -13.06 19.38
N ASN A 57 15.51 -11.91 19.39
CA ASN A 57 14.38 -11.61 20.25
C ASN A 57 13.36 -10.84 19.42
N PHE A 58 12.15 -11.38 19.30
CA PHE A 58 11.13 -10.82 18.43
C PHE A 58 9.77 -10.83 19.10
N HIS A 59 9.03 -9.73 18.94
CA HIS A 59 7.60 -9.68 19.16
C HIS A 59 6.93 -9.85 17.80
N VAL A 60 6.21 -10.95 17.63
CA VAL A 60 5.54 -11.30 16.37
C VAL A 60 4.05 -11.21 16.59
N SER A 61 3.43 -10.19 16.00
CA SER A 61 1.98 -9.95 16.10
C SER A 61 1.26 -10.42 14.85
N LYS A 62 0.03 -10.92 14.97
CA LYS A 62 -0.86 -11.07 13.81
C LYS A 62 -1.08 -9.72 13.16
N LYS A 63 -0.99 -9.67 11.83
CA LYS A 63 -1.38 -8.47 11.08
C LYS A 63 -2.90 -8.49 10.90
N ILE A 64 -3.56 -7.49 11.47
CA ILE A 64 -4.99 -7.29 11.33
C ILE A 64 -5.25 -6.44 10.09
N ASP A 65 -6.24 -6.85 9.32
CA ASP A 65 -6.68 -6.23 8.07
C ASP A 65 -7.89 -5.34 8.36
N GLY A 66 -7.63 -4.06 8.63
CA GLY A 66 -8.62 -3.10 9.08
C GLY A 66 -8.25 -1.64 8.77
N HIS A 67 -8.69 -0.73 9.63
CA HIS A 67 -8.40 0.70 9.56
C HIS A 67 -7.50 1.14 10.72
N LEU A 68 -6.30 1.62 10.41
CA LEU A 68 -5.41 2.30 11.35
C LEU A 68 -6.09 3.47 12.06
N GLN A 69 -6.13 3.42 13.39
CA GLN A 69 -6.66 4.45 14.28
C GLN A 69 -5.61 4.91 15.31
N LEU A 70 -5.71 6.17 15.71
CA LEU A 70 -5.20 6.64 16.99
C LEU A 70 -6.35 6.75 17.97
N ILE A 71 -6.25 6.06 19.10
CA ILE A 71 -7.22 6.15 20.20
C ILE A 71 -6.73 7.20 21.18
N VAL A 72 -7.60 8.16 21.50
CA VAL A 72 -7.31 9.25 22.43
C VAL A 72 -8.30 9.19 23.59
N PHE A 73 -7.78 9.14 24.81
CA PHE A 73 -8.55 9.23 26.04
C PHE A 73 -7.90 10.23 26.99
N ASN A 74 -8.72 11.03 27.69
CA ASN A 74 -8.26 12.11 28.56
C ASN A 74 -8.80 12.03 29.99
N GLY A 75 -9.34 10.87 30.39
CA GLY A 75 -9.99 10.67 31.69
C GLY A 75 -11.50 10.82 31.64
N GLU A 76 -12.03 11.60 30.69
CA GLU A 76 -13.46 11.91 30.56
C GLU A 76 -14.03 11.41 29.22
N GLN A 77 -13.39 11.82 28.12
CA GLN A 77 -13.78 11.54 26.74
C GLN A 77 -12.86 10.50 26.12
N ILE A 78 -13.45 9.65 25.28
CA ILE A 78 -12.72 8.74 24.39
C ILE A 78 -13.16 8.96 22.94
N PHE A 79 -12.22 8.94 22.01
CA PHE A 79 -12.48 9.01 20.58
C PHE A 79 -11.32 8.41 19.80
N MET A 80 -11.55 8.12 18.52
CA MET A 80 -10.51 7.67 17.60
C MET A 80 -10.32 8.67 16.46
N ILE A 81 -9.08 8.79 15.97
CA ILE A 81 -8.72 9.57 14.79
C ILE A 81 -8.11 8.62 13.76
N GLY A 82 -8.77 8.51 12.62
CA GLY A 82 -8.32 7.67 11.50
C GLY A 82 -7.15 8.29 10.74
N ARG A 83 -6.47 7.44 9.97
CA ARG A 83 -5.32 7.83 9.12
C ARG A 83 -5.57 8.97 8.13
N SER A 84 -6.83 9.25 7.79
CA SER A 84 -7.29 10.30 6.88
C SER A 84 -7.83 11.53 7.60
N GLY A 85 -7.82 11.53 8.93
CA GLY A 85 -8.36 12.61 9.77
C GLY A 85 -9.83 12.46 10.17
N THR A 86 -10.50 11.36 9.79
CA THR A 86 -11.86 11.09 10.27
C THR A 86 -11.86 10.83 11.77
N VAL A 87 -12.72 11.50 12.51
CA VAL A 87 -12.84 11.37 13.98
C VAL A 87 -14.14 10.64 14.31
N ARG A 88 -14.09 9.66 15.23
CA ARG A 88 -15.26 8.90 15.68
C ARG A 88 -15.34 8.75 17.20
N THR A 89 -16.55 8.77 17.75
CA THR A 89 -16.86 8.42 19.15
C THR A 89 -18.22 7.74 19.23
N GLY A 90 -18.53 7.10 20.37
CA GLY A 90 -19.80 6.41 20.62
C GLY A 90 -19.91 4.98 20.08
N LEU A 91 -18.83 4.41 19.54
CA LEU A 91 -18.79 2.99 19.15
C LEU A 91 -18.62 2.09 20.39
N SER A 92 -19.28 0.92 20.41
CA SER A 92 -19.22 -0.02 21.54
C SER A 92 -17.79 -0.40 21.94
N CYS A 93 -16.92 -0.63 20.95
CA CYS A 93 -15.51 -0.96 21.17
C CYS A 93 -14.71 0.18 21.82
N LEU A 94 -15.09 1.44 21.59
CA LEU A 94 -14.52 2.59 22.31
C LEU A 94 -15.04 2.66 23.75
N GLU A 95 -16.31 2.35 24.00
CA GLU A 95 -16.86 2.32 25.36
C GLU A 95 -16.25 1.18 26.19
N GLU A 96 -16.01 0.01 25.59
CA GLU A 96 -15.24 -1.08 26.22
C GLU A 96 -13.82 -0.61 26.54
N THR A 97 -13.14 0.02 25.58
CA THR A 97 -11.80 0.61 25.78
C THR A 97 -11.78 1.58 26.96
N LYS A 98 -12.76 2.50 27.02
CA LYS A 98 -12.87 3.50 28.09
C LYS A 98 -13.04 2.84 29.45
N SER A 99 -13.88 1.81 29.54
CA SER A 99 -14.13 1.05 30.76
C SER A 99 -12.84 0.40 31.29
N LEU A 100 -12.06 -0.24 30.40
CA LEU A 100 -10.76 -0.83 30.73
C LEU A 100 -9.76 0.22 31.25
N LEU A 101 -9.67 1.37 30.59
CA LEU A 101 -8.76 2.46 30.99
C LEU A 101 -9.12 3.03 32.37
N ILE A 102 -10.41 3.20 32.65
CA ILE A 102 -10.90 3.66 33.97
C ILE A 102 -10.60 2.63 35.05
N GLU A 103 -10.85 1.33 34.79
CA GLU A 103 -10.55 0.25 35.73
C GLU A 103 -9.06 0.23 36.11
N LYS A 104 -8.20 0.44 35.11
CA LYS A 104 -6.74 0.52 35.26
C LYS A 104 -6.24 1.86 35.80
N LYS A 105 -7.14 2.80 36.09
CA LYS A 105 -6.85 4.14 36.61
C LYS A 105 -5.92 4.95 35.72
N ILE A 106 -6.02 4.74 34.41
CA ILE A 106 -5.30 5.56 33.43
C ILE A 106 -6.00 6.91 33.35
N SER A 107 -5.25 8.00 33.48
CA SER A 107 -5.74 9.38 33.40
C SER A 107 -5.77 9.89 31.97
N SER A 108 -4.86 9.43 31.11
CA SER A 108 -4.84 9.78 29.68
C SER A 108 -4.02 8.79 28.87
N ILE A 109 -4.37 8.59 27.60
CA ILE A 109 -3.60 7.77 26.67
C ILE A 109 -3.78 8.24 25.22
N ILE A 110 -2.70 8.14 24.45
CA ILE A 110 -2.71 8.15 22.99
C ILE A 110 -2.10 6.83 22.54
N ALA A 111 -2.91 5.97 21.91
CA ALA A 111 -2.49 4.63 21.50
C ALA A 111 -2.75 4.39 20.01
N GLY A 112 -1.88 3.58 19.38
CA GLY A 112 -2.07 3.08 18.03
C GLY A 112 -2.83 1.77 18.05
N ALA A 113 -3.89 1.69 17.25
CA ALA A 113 -4.72 0.50 17.17
C ALA A 113 -5.26 0.28 15.75
N GLU A 114 -5.70 -0.95 15.48
CA GLU A 114 -6.41 -1.30 14.25
C GLU A 114 -7.90 -1.48 14.59
N LEU A 115 -8.77 -0.74 13.90
CA LEU A 115 -10.21 -0.98 13.90
C LEU A 115 -10.53 -2.05 12.86
N TYR A 116 -11.22 -3.12 13.25
CA TYR A 116 -11.52 -4.24 12.36
C TYR A 116 -12.92 -4.81 12.65
N MET A 117 -13.48 -5.61 11.75
CA MET A 117 -14.73 -6.32 12.00
C MET A 117 -14.43 -7.68 12.62
N GLN A 118 -15.00 -7.97 13.77
CA GLN A 118 -14.86 -9.27 14.42
C GLN A 118 -15.68 -10.30 13.67
N LYS A 119 -15.01 -11.35 13.18
CA LYS A 119 -15.62 -12.47 12.48
C LYS A 119 -15.19 -13.77 13.13
N GLU A 120 -16.13 -14.68 13.34
CA GLU A 120 -15.83 -16.00 13.88
C GLU A 120 -15.26 -16.89 12.77
N GLY A 121 -14.08 -17.49 13.00
CA GLY A 121 -13.45 -18.43 12.06
C GLY A 121 -12.96 -17.83 10.74
N GLU A 122 -13.14 -16.54 10.51
CA GLU A 122 -12.75 -15.84 9.29
C GLU A 122 -11.89 -14.62 9.59
N ARG A 123 -11.00 -14.27 8.65
CA ARG A 123 -10.24 -13.02 8.76
C ARG A 123 -11.14 -11.82 8.41
N SER A 124 -10.99 -10.73 9.17
CA SER A 124 -11.48 -9.41 8.79
C SER A 124 -10.78 -8.91 7.53
N ARG A 125 -11.42 -8.00 6.80
CA ARG A 125 -10.88 -7.26 5.66
C ARG A 125 -11.18 -5.78 5.83
N VAL A 126 -10.43 -4.91 5.14
CA VAL A 126 -10.74 -3.47 5.09
C VAL A 126 -12.20 -3.20 4.71
N TYR A 127 -12.76 -3.92 3.73
CA TYR A 127 -14.15 -3.72 3.30
C TYR A 127 -15.17 -4.16 4.34
N ASP A 128 -14.83 -5.11 5.21
CA ASP A 128 -15.70 -5.51 6.32
C ASP A 128 -15.87 -4.34 7.30
N VAL A 129 -14.80 -3.56 7.53
CA VAL A 129 -14.87 -2.34 8.37
C VAL A 129 -15.74 -1.27 7.72
N ILE A 130 -15.64 -1.10 6.40
CA ILE A 130 -16.49 -0.16 5.66
C ILE A 130 -17.95 -0.58 5.76
N ALA A 131 -18.25 -1.87 5.58
CA ALA A 131 -19.60 -2.41 5.72
C ALA A 131 -20.14 -2.19 7.13
N ALA A 132 -19.36 -2.53 8.16
CA ALA A 132 -19.76 -2.39 9.56
C ALA A 132 -19.99 -0.94 9.98
N LEU A 133 -19.21 0.02 9.47
CA LEU A 133 -19.43 1.45 9.72
C LEU A 133 -20.64 2.02 8.96
N SER A 134 -21.06 1.34 7.88
CA SER A 134 -22.17 1.81 7.02
C SER A 134 -23.54 1.25 7.45
N ASP A 135 -23.58 0.30 8.38
CA ASP A 135 -24.80 -0.33 8.89
C ASP A 135 -24.79 -0.35 10.42
N GLU A 136 -25.72 0.38 11.04
CA GLU A 136 -25.88 0.46 12.50
C GLU A 136 -25.97 -0.92 13.17
N LYS A 137 -26.57 -1.91 12.49
CA LYS A 137 -26.71 -3.28 13.03
C LYS A 137 -25.38 -4.04 13.10
N LEU A 138 -24.39 -3.59 12.33
CA LEU A 138 -23.07 -4.20 12.27
C LEU A 138 -22.04 -3.41 13.07
N ALA A 139 -22.37 -2.20 13.57
CA ALA A 139 -21.44 -1.37 14.34
C ALA A 139 -20.88 -2.10 15.57
N ASP A 140 -21.71 -2.88 16.27
CA ASP A 140 -21.30 -3.68 17.44
C ASP A 140 -20.44 -4.90 17.08
N THR A 141 -20.21 -5.18 15.80
CA THR A 141 -19.23 -6.21 15.38
C THR A 141 -17.82 -5.64 15.28
N LEU A 142 -17.64 -4.33 15.45
CA LEU A 142 -16.33 -3.70 15.38
C LEU A 142 -15.50 -4.00 16.64
N GLY A 143 -14.21 -4.27 16.44
CA GLY A 143 -13.21 -4.41 17.49
C GLY A 143 -12.02 -3.49 17.27
N ILE A 144 -11.30 -3.20 18.35
CA ILE A 144 -10.08 -2.40 18.40
C ILE A 144 -8.96 -3.29 18.94
N ALA A 145 -7.92 -3.47 18.12
CA ALA A 145 -6.73 -4.20 18.49
C ALA A 145 -5.54 -3.25 18.69
N PHE A 146 -5.10 -3.09 19.94
CA PHE A 146 -4.01 -2.21 20.33
C PHE A 146 -2.64 -2.82 20.01
N PHE A 147 -1.78 -2.03 19.38
CA PHE A 147 -0.43 -2.48 19.01
C PHE A 147 0.68 -1.45 19.29
N ASP A 148 0.35 -0.25 19.78
CA ASP A 148 1.34 0.79 20.12
C ASP A 148 0.79 1.75 21.18
N ILE A 149 1.67 2.41 21.95
CA ILE A 149 1.34 3.50 22.87
C ILE A 149 2.30 4.65 22.60
N LEU A 150 1.75 5.82 22.27
CA LEU A 150 2.53 7.03 22.01
C LEU A 150 2.72 7.83 23.30
N GLU A 151 1.67 7.90 24.13
CA GLU A 151 1.65 8.65 25.37
C GLU A 151 0.70 7.98 26.37
N ILE A 152 1.05 7.97 27.65
CA ILE A 152 0.19 7.49 28.74
C ILE A 152 0.47 8.32 30.01
N ASP A 153 -0.59 8.83 30.65
CA ASP A 153 -0.51 9.64 31.87
C ASP A 153 0.50 10.81 31.79
N GLY A 154 0.52 11.48 30.64
CA GLY A 154 1.45 12.58 30.34
C GLY A 154 2.90 12.15 30.08
N GLN A 155 3.21 10.85 30.11
CA GLN A 155 4.51 10.29 29.75
C GLN A 155 4.54 9.87 28.27
N THR A 156 5.43 10.47 27.49
CA THR A 156 5.69 10.04 26.10
C THR A 156 6.45 8.70 26.05
N LEU A 157 5.99 7.78 25.20
CA LEU A 157 6.62 6.48 24.93
C LEU A 157 7.06 6.33 23.48
N ARG A 158 7.05 7.41 22.70
CA ARG A 158 7.35 7.38 21.25
C ARG A 158 8.73 6.82 20.90
N THR A 159 9.68 6.86 21.82
CA THR A 159 11.06 6.37 21.67
C THR A 159 11.36 5.17 22.57
N ALA A 160 10.36 4.64 23.28
CA ALA A 160 10.53 3.48 24.14
C ALA A 160 10.78 2.23 23.29
N ALA A 161 11.51 1.25 23.85
CA ALA A 161 11.62 -0.07 23.25
C ALA A 161 10.24 -0.72 23.18
N TYR A 162 9.98 -1.48 22.11
CA TYR A 162 8.66 -2.09 21.90
C TYR A 162 8.27 -3.05 23.04
N GLU A 163 9.22 -3.74 23.66
CA GLU A 163 8.97 -4.57 24.84
C GLU A 163 8.30 -3.79 25.98
N VAL A 164 8.76 -2.56 26.24
CA VAL A 164 8.15 -1.68 27.26
C VAL A 164 6.72 -1.32 26.89
N ILE A 165 6.49 -1.02 25.61
CA ILE A 165 5.16 -0.68 25.07
C ILE A 165 4.23 -1.90 25.17
N PHE A 166 4.71 -3.08 24.78
CA PHE A 166 3.97 -4.33 24.79
C PHE A 166 3.59 -4.78 26.20
N ASN A 167 4.52 -4.67 27.16
CA ASN A 167 4.24 -4.99 28.56
C ASN A 167 3.15 -4.06 29.13
N LYS A 168 3.27 -2.74 28.88
CA LYS A 168 2.23 -1.77 29.28
C LYS A 168 0.87 -2.06 28.65
N MET A 169 0.83 -2.38 27.35
CA MET A 169 -0.42 -2.78 26.70
C MET A 169 -1.00 -4.05 27.31
N SER A 170 -0.17 -5.03 27.66
CA SER A 170 -0.60 -6.32 28.23
C SER A 170 -1.16 -6.17 29.65
N GLU A 171 -0.74 -5.15 30.39
CA GLU A 171 -1.29 -4.81 31.70
C GLU A 171 -2.67 -4.14 31.62
N ILE A 172 -2.91 -3.40 30.53
CA ILE A 172 -4.11 -2.58 30.33
C ILE A 172 -5.21 -3.38 29.61
N PHE A 173 -4.87 -3.99 28.48
CA PHE A 173 -5.84 -4.57 27.55
C PHE A 173 -5.86 -6.10 27.65
N PRO A 174 -7.06 -6.71 27.64
CA PRO A 174 -7.20 -8.17 27.60
C PRO A 174 -6.76 -8.73 26.24
N LYS A 175 -6.70 -10.07 26.13
CA LYS A 175 -6.36 -10.77 24.88
C LYS A 175 -7.54 -10.93 23.91
N THR A 176 -8.77 -10.77 24.40
CA THR A 176 -10.03 -10.96 23.67
C THR A 176 -11.05 -9.91 24.13
N GLY A 177 -12.13 -9.73 23.38
CA GLY A 177 -13.13 -8.67 23.62
C GLY A 177 -13.20 -7.71 22.44
N GLN A 178 -14.04 -6.68 22.50
CA GLN A 178 -14.06 -5.64 21.46
C GLN A 178 -12.88 -4.67 21.60
N ALA A 179 -12.22 -4.62 22.76
CA ALA A 179 -11.01 -3.83 22.97
C ALA A 179 -9.91 -4.72 23.56
N HIS A 180 -8.89 -5.05 22.77
CA HIS A 180 -7.89 -6.03 23.18
C HIS A 180 -6.49 -5.71 22.64
N ILE A 181 -5.46 -6.28 23.25
CA ILE A 181 -4.10 -6.22 22.68
C ILE A 181 -4.02 -7.13 21.45
N VAL A 182 -3.28 -6.70 20.42
CA VAL A 182 -3.02 -7.54 19.24
C VAL A 182 -2.34 -8.85 19.64
N GLU A 183 -2.86 -9.98 19.13
CA GLU A 183 -2.30 -11.30 19.40
C GLU A 183 -0.82 -11.31 19.00
N THR A 184 0.05 -11.55 19.98
CA THR A 184 1.51 -11.44 19.84
C THR A 184 2.19 -12.58 20.57
N GLU A 185 3.14 -13.22 19.89
CA GLU A 185 4.04 -14.21 20.47
C GLU A 185 5.48 -13.69 20.51
N ILE A 186 6.17 -13.99 21.62
CA ILE A 186 7.57 -13.63 21.81
C ILE A 186 8.41 -14.84 21.41
N VAL A 187 9.26 -14.68 20.40
CA VAL A 187 10.07 -15.76 19.84
C VAL A 187 11.54 -15.38 19.78
N LYS A 188 12.42 -16.39 19.71
CA LYS A 188 13.88 -16.18 19.83
C LYS A 188 14.66 -16.57 18.58
N SER A 189 13.99 -17.09 17.56
CA SER A 189 14.65 -17.52 16.35
C SER A 189 13.86 -17.18 15.08
N LYS A 190 14.57 -17.16 13.95
CA LYS A 190 13.96 -17.02 12.62
C LYS A 190 13.15 -18.25 12.22
N ALA A 191 13.47 -19.41 12.79
CA ALA A 191 12.70 -20.63 12.57
C ALA A 191 11.32 -20.50 13.24
N ASP A 192 11.28 -19.98 14.47
CA ASP A 192 10.03 -19.72 15.19
C ASP A 192 9.13 -18.75 14.40
N ILE A 193 9.71 -17.66 13.84
CA ILE A 193 8.96 -16.72 12.98
C ILE A 193 8.37 -17.44 11.76
N LYS A 194 9.12 -18.39 11.19
CA LYS A 194 8.65 -19.17 10.04
C LYS A 194 7.51 -20.10 10.43
N GLU A 195 7.60 -20.78 11.56
CA GLU A 195 6.52 -21.62 12.10
C GLU A 195 5.26 -20.78 12.39
N LEU A 196 5.44 -19.56 12.93
CA LEU A 196 4.34 -18.62 13.12
C LEU A 196 3.71 -18.19 11.78
N SER A 197 4.52 -17.98 10.75
CA SER A 197 4.03 -17.66 9.41
C SER A 197 3.21 -18.81 8.85
N GLU A 198 3.71 -20.05 8.92
CA GLU A 198 3.00 -21.23 8.42
C GLU A 198 1.66 -21.40 9.16
N ARG A 199 1.68 -21.34 10.50
CA ARG A 199 0.47 -21.48 11.32
C ARG A 199 -0.54 -20.35 11.12
N TRP A 200 -0.13 -19.09 11.22
CA TRP A 200 -1.09 -17.98 11.18
C TRP A 200 -1.51 -17.61 9.76
N ILE A 201 -0.60 -17.64 8.79
CA ILE A 201 -0.91 -17.24 7.41
C ILE A 201 -1.46 -18.43 6.61
N ASP A 202 -0.75 -19.55 6.57
CA ASP A 202 -1.09 -20.65 5.66
C ASP A 202 -2.21 -21.52 6.22
N GLU A 203 -2.21 -21.83 7.51
CA GLU A 203 -3.24 -22.68 8.15
C GLU A 203 -4.47 -21.89 8.62
N GLN A 204 -4.27 -20.70 9.22
CA GLN A 204 -5.37 -19.88 9.78
C GLN A 204 -5.82 -18.74 8.86
N GLY A 205 -5.17 -18.53 7.72
CA GLY A 205 -5.58 -17.54 6.72
C GLY A 205 -5.38 -16.08 7.13
N ALA A 206 -4.60 -15.77 8.16
CA ALA A 206 -4.31 -14.40 8.58
C ALA A 206 -3.69 -13.58 7.44
N GLU A 207 -3.87 -12.25 7.47
CA GLU A 207 -3.32 -11.37 6.43
C GLU A 207 -1.79 -11.44 6.37
N GLY A 208 -1.15 -11.60 7.52
CA GLY A 208 0.29 -11.60 7.65
C GLY A 208 0.76 -11.52 9.09
N LEU A 209 2.05 -11.24 9.26
CA LEU A 209 2.70 -10.97 10.54
C LEU A 209 3.28 -9.56 10.55
N VAL A 210 3.37 -8.98 11.74
CA VAL A 210 4.26 -7.86 12.03
C VAL A 210 5.34 -8.33 13.00
N VAL A 211 6.60 -8.32 12.56
CA VAL A 211 7.76 -8.72 13.36
C VAL A 211 8.51 -7.48 13.81
N ARG A 212 8.68 -7.35 15.13
CA ARG A 212 9.46 -6.30 15.78
C ARG A 212 10.62 -6.94 16.54
N GLY A 213 11.84 -6.57 16.18
CA GLY A 213 13.06 -6.98 16.91
C GLY A 213 13.73 -5.78 17.55
N ASP A 214 15.03 -5.91 17.84
CA ASP A 214 15.83 -4.85 18.50
C ASP A 214 16.13 -3.65 17.57
N MET A 215 15.95 -3.82 16.26
CA MET A 215 16.16 -2.76 15.28
C MET A 215 14.98 -1.79 15.24
N PRO A 216 15.20 -0.50 14.89
CA PRO A 216 14.14 0.52 14.87
C PRO A 216 13.12 0.36 13.74
N PHE A 217 13.29 -0.66 12.89
CA PHE A 217 12.38 -1.01 11.82
C PHE A 217 11.65 -2.32 12.13
N MET A 218 10.54 -2.54 11.43
CA MET A 218 9.66 -3.69 11.59
C MET A 218 9.51 -4.39 10.24
N TYR A 219 9.31 -5.70 10.27
CA TYR A 219 8.99 -6.45 9.06
C TYR A 219 7.49 -6.73 9.00
N LYS A 220 6.87 -6.51 7.84
CA LYS A 220 5.56 -7.08 7.53
C LYS A 220 5.78 -8.31 6.64
N ILE A 221 5.37 -9.46 7.14
CA ILE A 221 5.44 -10.73 6.42
C ILE A 221 4.06 -11.02 5.87
N LYS A 222 3.94 -11.09 4.55
CA LYS A 222 2.67 -11.38 3.88
C LYS A 222 2.86 -12.51 2.86
N PRO A 223 1.77 -13.20 2.46
CA PRO A 223 1.78 -14.02 1.26
C PRO A 223 2.32 -13.22 0.07
N LYS A 224 3.11 -13.88 -0.77
CA LYS A 224 3.50 -13.32 -2.05
C LYS A 224 2.30 -13.38 -2.99
N HIS A 225 1.93 -12.27 -3.59
CA HIS A 225 0.93 -12.25 -4.66
C HIS A 225 1.63 -12.34 -6.00
N THR A 226 1.09 -13.13 -6.93
CA THR A 226 1.53 -13.19 -8.31
C THR A 226 0.37 -12.90 -9.24
N PHE A 227 0.68 -12.26 -10.36
CA PHE A 227 -0.31 -11.82 -11.34
C PHE A 227 0.24 -12.00 -12.75
N ASP A 228 -0.64 -12.26 -13.71
CA ASP A 228 -0.25 -12.33 -15.12
C ASP A 228 -0.39 -10.94 -15.76
N ALA A 229 0.75 -10.37 -16.19
CA ALA A 229 0.85 -9.02 -16.73
C ALA A 229 1.54 -9.04 -18.10
N ILE A 230 1.25 -8.03 -18.93
CA ILE A 230 1.86 -7.90 -20.26
C ILE A 230 2.95 -6.84 -20.28
N ILE A 231 4.05 -7.13 -20.97
CA ILE A 231 5.12 -6.15 -21.22
C ILE A 231 4.71 -5.20 -22.35
N VAL A 232 4.77 -3.89 -22.07
CA VAL A 232 4.43 -2.83 -23.04
C VAL A 232 5.63 -1.98 -23.43
N GLY A 233 6.76 -2.10 -22.72
CA GLY A 233 7.99 -1.42 -23.08
C GLY A 233 9.20 -1.84 -22.24
N TYR A 234 10.39 -1.42 -22.66
CA TYR A 234 11.62 -1.68 -21.91
C TYR A 234 12.68 -0.57 -22.04
N VAL A 235 13.63 -0.56 -21.11
CA VAL A 235 14.87 0.22 -21.14
C VAL A 235 16.05 -0.74 -21.26
N GLU A 236 16.92 -0.48 -22.23
CA GLU A 236 18.20 -1.19 -22.42
C GLU A 236 19.25 -0.68 -21.42
N GLY A 237 20.13 -1.58 -20.98
CA GLY A 237 21.34 -1.19 -20.24
C GLY A 237 22.33 -0.41 -21.11
N ILE A 238 23.34 0.16 -20.45
CA ILE A 238 24.42 0.91 -21.09
C ILE A 238 25.75 0.19 -20.87
N ASN A 239 26.77 0.52 -21.67
CA ASN A 239 28.14 0.01 -21.55
C ASN A 239 28.17 -1.53 -21.52
N GLU A 240 28.71 -2.14 -20.46
CA GLU A 240 28.79 -3.59 -20.24
C GLU A 240 27.42 -4.31 -20.15
N HIS A 241 26.33 -3.54 -20.01
CA HIS A 241 24.95 -4.02 -20.01
C HIS A 241 24.19 -3.68 -21.30
N LYS A 242 24.89 -3.29 -22.38
CA LYS A 242 24.27 -3.16 -23.71
C LYS A 242 23.69 -4.52 -24.14
N GLU A 243 22.61 -4.49 -24.93
CA GLU A 243 21.88 -5.69 -25.37
C GLU A 243 21.30 -6.53 -24.22
N LYS A 244 21.08 -5.88 -23.07
CA LYS A 244 20.43 -6.47 -21.91
C LYS A 244 19.36 -5.52 -21.41
N ILE A 245 18.25 -6.07 -20.96
CA ILE A 245 17.20 -5.27 -20.33
C ILE A 245 17.69 -4.76 -18.98
N LYS A 246 17.51 -3.45 -18.74
CA LYS A 246 17.66 -2.82 -17.42
C LYS A 246 16.34 -2.89 -16.66
N THR A 247 15.26 -2.47 -17.29
CA THR A 247 13.92 -2.37 -16.69
C THR A 247 12.85 -2.55 -17.77
N MET A 248 11.74 -3.19 -17.43
CA MET A 248 10.55 -3.36 -18.27
C MET A 248 9.37 -2.63 -17.65
N LEU A 249 8.47 -2.16 -18.50
CA LEU A 249 7.20 -1.56 -18.17
C LEU A 249 6.10 -2.60 -18.41
N PHE A 250 5.28 -2.87 -17.39
CA PHE A 250 4.21 -3.86 -17.49
C PHE A 250 2.85 -3.24 -17.19
N ALA A 251 1.82 -3.84 -17.77
CA ALA A 251 0.45 -3.39 -17.68
C ALA A 251 -0.53 -4.56 -17.60
N PHE A 252 -1.77 -4.24 -17.26
CA PHE A 252 -2.90 -5.18 -17.23
C PHE A 252 -4.02 -4.66 -18.13
N MET A 253 -4.78 -5.56 -18.75
CA MET A 253 -5.86 -5.18 -19.64
C MET A 253 -7.10 -4.76 -18.85
N ARG A 254 -7.62 -3.55 -19.10
CA ARG A 254 -8.92 -3.10 -18.61
C ARG A 254 -10.02 -3.50 -19.58
N GLU A 255 -9.76 -3.25 -20.86
CA GLU A 255 -10.62 -3.57 -22.00
C GLU A 255 -9.72 -3.97 -23.19
N PRO A 256 -10.23 -4.66 -24.22
CA PRO A 256 -9.44 -5.00 -25.40
C PRO A 256 -8.68 -3.80 -25.97
N GLY A 257 -7.34 -3.87 -25.95
CA GLY A 257 -6.45 -2.79 -26.43
C GLY A 257 -6.24 -1.63 -25.45
N ILE A 258 -6.86 -1.65 -24.26
CA ILE A 258 -6.72 -0.65 -23.20
C ILE A 258 -5.95 -1.26 -22.02
N TYR A 259 -4.76 -0.72 -21.76
CA TYR A 259 -3.80 -1.26 -20.79
C TYR A 259 -3.56 -0.27 -19.64
N HIS A 260 -3.72 -0.75 -18.42
CA HIS A 260 -3.44 -0.01 -17.20
C HIS A 260 -1.99 -0.28 -16.76
N ILE A 261 -1.14 0.74 -16.83
CA ILE A 261 0.27 0.63 -16.41
C ILE A 261 0.33 0.57 -14.88
N VAL A 262 0.75 -0.57 -14.35
CA VAL A 262 0.84 -0.79 -12.90
C VAL A 262 2.25 -0.55 -12.36
N GLY A 263 3.28 -0.78 -13.17
CA GLY A 263 4.63 -0.59 -12.67
C GLY A 263 5.75 -0.98 -13.61
N LYS A 264 6.94 -1.00 -12.99
CA LYS A 264 8.23 -1.24 -13.64
C LYS A 264 8.90 -2.40 -12.93
N VAL A 265 9.50 -3.32 -13.68
CA VAL A 265 10.17 -4.50 -13.13
C VAL A 265 11.51 -4.73 -13.82
N GLY A 266 12.50 -5.23 -13.09
CA GLY A 266 13.87 -5.41 -13.61
C GLY A 266 14.89 -5.78 -12.54
N ASN A 267 14.47 -5.79 -11.27
CA ASN A 267 15.25 -6.34 -10.17
C ASN A 267 15.26 -7.88 -10.25
N TYR A 268 16.29 -8.49 -9.66
CA TYR A 268 16.43 -9.94 -9.48
C TYR A 268 16.55 -10.80 -10.75
N LEU A 269 16.48 -10.21 -11.96
CA LEU A 269 16.82 -10.90 -13.20
C LEU A 269 18.32 -11.20 -13.27
N SER A 270 18.66 -12.44 -13.55
CA SER A 270 20.00 -12.88 -13.94
C SER A 270 20.42 -12.25 -15.28
N GLU A 271 21.73 -12.19 -15.54
CA GLU A 271 22.25 -11.69 -16.82
C GLU A 271 21.72 -12.47 -18.03
N LYS A 272 21.47 -13.78 -17.86
CA LYS A 272 20.86 -14.63 -18.88
C LYS A 272 19.41 -14.20 -19.17
N GLU A 273 18.60 -14.00 -18.14
CA GLU A 273 17.21 -13.56 -18.30
C GLU A 273 17.14 -12.16 -18.91
N ARG A 274 18.02 -11.24 -18.49
CA ARG A 274 18.11 -9.89 -19.08
C ARG A 274 18.38 -9.93 -20.57
N LYS A 275 19.25 -10.85 -21.02
CA LYS A 275 19.55 -11.06 -22.45
C LYS A 275 18.38 -11.71 -23.18
N GLN A 276 17.75 -12.72 -22.58
CA GLN A 276 16.58 -13.40 -23.15
C GLN A 276 15.43 -12.42 -23.40
N PHE A 277 15.08 -11.58 -22.42
CA PHE A 277 14.06 -10.55 -22.61
C PHE A 277 14.46 -9.53 -23.68
N PHE A 278 15.74 -9.14 -23.75
CA PHE A 278 16.20 -8.21 -24.78
C PHE A 278 16.02 -8.79 -26.19
N ASP A 279 16.39 -10.05 -26.38
CA ASP A 279 16.32 -10.72 -27.68
C ASP A 279 14.87 -10.83 -28.20
N ILE A 280 13.91 -11.01 -27.30
CA ILE A 280 12.47 -11.04 -27.63
C ILE A 280 11.92 -9.63 -27.87
N LEU A 281 12.13 -8.72 -26.92
CA LEU A 281 11.46 -7.41 -26.91
C LEU A 281 12.08 -6.43 -27.92
N SER A 282 13.35 -6.57 -28.26
CA SER A 282 14.01 -5.70 -29.25
C SER A 282 13.48 -5.86 -30.67
N GLN A 283 12.79 -6.96 -30.96
CA GLN A 283 12.25 -7.29 -32.29
C GLN A 283 10.82 -6.79 -32.51
N THR A 284 10.16 -6.27 -31.47
CA THR A 284 8.72 -5.98 -31.46
C THR A 284 8.41 -4.50 -31.21
N HIS A 285 9.32 -3.60 -31.56
CA HIS A 285 9.12 -2.16 -31.35
C HIS A 285 7.88 -1.62 -32.06
N VAL A 286 7.21 -0.69 -31.38
CA VAL A 286 6.03 0.01 -31.89
C VAL A 286 6.15 1.50 -31.57
N ASP A 287 5.45 2.32 -32.36
CA ASP A 287 5.39 3.75 -32.10
C ASP A 287 4.59 4.06 -30.82
N SER A 288 4.92 5.17 -30.17
CA SER A 288 4.11 5.68 -29.06
C SER A 288 4.06 7.20 -29.08
N ARG A 289 2.85 7.75 -28.91
CA ARG A 289 2.63 9.17 -28.59
C ARG A 289 2.74 9.46 -27.09
N TYR A 290 2.75 8.41 -26.28
CA TYR A 290 2.94 8.48 -24.84
C TYR A 290 4.41 8.24 -24.49
N ILE A 291 4.93 9.00 -23.52
CA ILE A 291 6.30 8.86 -23.03
C ILE A 291 6.24 8.48 -21.56
N GLU A 292 6.87 7.36 -21.22
CA GLU A 292 7.15 6.94 -19.85
C GLU A 292 8.67 6.81 -19.69
N THR A 293 9.17 7.08 -18.50
CA THR A 293 10.60 6.97 -18.19
C THR A 293 10.85 6.00 -17.05
N ASP A 294 12.01 5.37 -16.98
CA ASP A 294 12.41 4.63 -15.78
C ASP A 294 12.67 5.58 -14.59
N ASN A 295 13.01 5.01 -13.43
CA ASN A 295 13.28 5.81 -12.23
C ASN A 295 14.53 6.71 -12.35
N GLN A 296 15.32 6.57 -13.42
CA GLN A 296 16.49 7.40 -13.73
C GLN A 296 16.22 8.37 -14.90
N GLY A 297 14.98 8.47 -15.37
CA GLY A 297 14.59 9.39 -16.44
C GLY A 297 14.87 8.87 -17.86
N VAL A 298 15.23 7.59 -18.04
CA VAL A 298 15.46 7.00 -19.36
C VAL A 298 14.13 6.58 -19.96
N ALA A 299 13.80 7.09 -21.16
CA ALA A 299 12.55 6.76 -21.83
C ALA A 299 12.46 5.27 -22.19
N PHE A 300 11.30 4.67 -21.95
CA PHE A 300 10.99 3.32 -22.40
C PHE A 300 10.87 3.26 -23.93
N ARG A 301 11.42 2.21 -24.54
CA ARG A 301 11.08 1.79 -25.90
C ARG A 301 9.83 0.92 -25.82
N PHE A 302 8.76 1.34 -26.47
CA PHE A 302 7.49 0.59 -26.47
C PHE A 302 7.56 -0.61 -27.41
N VAL A 303 6.87 -1.68 -27.02
CA VAL A 303 6.79 -2.94 -27.77
C VAL A 303 5.34 -3.40 -27.94
N ALA A 304 5.09 -4.16 -28.99
CA ALA A 304 3.80 -4.80 -29.20
C ALA A 304 3.44 -5.65 -27.96
N PRO A 305 2.20 -5.56 -27.45
CA PRO A 305 1.78 -6.29 -26.26
C PRO A 305 1.63 -7.78 -26.61
N GLN A 306 2.72 -8.53 -26.48
CA GLN A 306 2.79 -9.96 -26.85
C GLN A 306 3.39 -10.84 -25.74
N VAL A 307 4.30 -10.29 -24.94
CA VAL A 307 5.00 -11.07 -23.90
C VAL A 307 4.26 -10.94 -22.58
N VAL A 308 3.64 -12.03 -22.15
CA VAL A 308 3.03 -12.14 -20.81
C VAL A 308 4.06 -12.68 -19.82
N ILE A 309 4.13 -12.06 -18.66
CA ILE A 309 4.96 -12.46 -17.53
C ILE A 309 4.10 -12.71 -16.30
N GLU A 310 4.53 -13.66 -15.48
CA GLU A 310 4.04 -13.75 -14.11
C GLU A 310 4.88 -12.77 -13.26
N VAL A 311 4.23 -11.75 -12.73
CA VAL A 311 4.85 -10.74 -11.87
C VAL A 311 4.43 -10.96 -10.43
N GLY A 312 5.41 -11.21 -9.56
CA GLY A 312 5.22 -11.27 -8.12
C GLY A 312 5.37 -9.91 -7.45
N CYS A 313 4.68 -9.68 -6.34
CA CYS A 313 4.93 -8.55 -5.45
C CYS A 313 4.73 -8.92 -3.98
N ASN A 314 5.40 -8.18 -3.09
CA ASN A 314 5.30 -8.38 -1.64
C ASN A 314 4.09 -7.65 -1.02
N ASP A 315 3.61 -6.59 -1.66
CA ASP A 315 2.42 -5.85 -1.21
C ASP A 315 1.88 -4.97 -2.34
N ILE A 316 0.63 -4.53 -2.21
CA ILE A 316 -0.02 -3.60 -3.12
C ILE A 316 -0.34 -2.31 -2.36
N MET A 317 0.04 -1.18 -2.93
CA MET A 317 -0.23 0.14 -2.36
C MET A 317 -1.19 0.90 -3.27
N THR A 318 -2.29 1.43 -2.72
CA THR A 318 -3.31 2.19 -3.46
C THR A 318 -3.31 3.69 -3.11
N GLU A 319 -2.66 4.05 -2.02
CA GLU A 319 -2.54 5.43 -1.53
C GLU A 319 -1.09 5.78 -1.18
N ASN A 320 -0.75 7.06 -1.20
CA ASN A 320 0.53 7.54 -0.71
C ASN A 320 0.52 7.71 0.83
N THR A 321 1.66 8.11 1.40
CA THR A 321 1.82 8.32 2.85
C THR A 321 0.85 9.37 3.41
N TYR A 322 0.30 10.25 2.59
CA TYR A 322 -0.68 11.28 2.98
C TYR A 322 -2.14 10.82 2.79
N GLY A 323 -2.38 9.57 2.40
CA GLY A 323 -3.74 9.04 2.18
C GLY A 323 -4.40 9.51 0.88
N LYS A 324 -3.64 10.12 -0.03
CA LYS A 324 -4.13 10.44 -1.38
C LYS A 324 -3.98 9.23 -2.28
N ALA A 325 -4.98 9.00 -3.14
CA ALA A 325 -4.94 7.96 -4.16
C ALA A 325 -3.66 8.07 -5.01
N LEU A 326 -3.06 6.93 -5.34
CA LEU A 326 -2.02 6.88 -6.35
C LEU A 326 -2.67 6.97 -7.72
N LEU A 327 -2.00 7.63 -8.66
CA LEU A 327 -2.46 7.72 -10.04
C LEU A 327 -1.63 6.78 -10.93
N ASN A 328 -2.29 6.13 -11.88
CA ASN A 328 -1.70 5.30 -12.91
C ASN A 328 -2.18 5.78 -14.28
N ASN A 329 -1.32 5.59 -15.28
CA ASN A 329 -1.67 5.91 -16.66
C ASN A 329 -2.30 4.69 -17.33
N VAL A 330 -3.39 4.94 -18.04
CA VAL A 330 -4.04 3.98 -18.93
C VAL A 330 -3.65 4.35 -20.35
N ILE A 331 -3.20 3.37 -21.13
CA ILE A 331 -2.75 3.56 -22.51
C ILE A 331 -3.62 2.73 -23.46
N LYS A 332 -3.88 3.29 -24.64
CA LYS A 332 -4.56 2.59 -25.74
C LYS A 332 -3.53 2.14 -26.76
N PHE A 333 -3.61 0.87 -27.18
CA PHE A 333 -2.86 0.31 -28.30
C PHE A 333 -3.80 0.11 -29.49
N GLU A 334 -3.59 0.86 -30.55
CA GLU A 334 -4.41 0.78 -31.76
C GLU A 334 -3.54 1.10 -32.98
N GLY A 335 -3.71 0.34 -34.06
CA GLY A 335 -2.94 0.57 -35.29
C GLY A 335 -1.43 0.48 -35.09
N ASN A 336 -0.97 -0.47 -34.27
CA ASN A 336 0.45 -0.66 -33.92
C ASN A 336 1.11 0.56 -33.25
N ARG A 337 0.34 1.32 -32.47
CA ARG A 337 0.82 2.51 -31.79
C ARG A 337 0.16 2.70 -30.42
N TYR A 338 0.94 3.09 -29.43
CA TYR A 338 0.41 3.50 -28.13
C TYR A 338 0.07 4.99 -28.08
N SER A 339 -0.93 5.31 -27.27
CA SER A 339 -1.30 6.67 -26.88
C SER A 339 -1.79 6.70 -25.42
N LEU A 340 -1.66 7.84 -24.75
CA LEU A 340 -2.29 8.02 -23.44
C LEU A 340 -3.80 8.00 -23.64
N TYR A 341 -4.48 7.16 -22.86
CA TYR A 341 -5.93 7.07 -22.85
C TYR A 341 -6.50 7.92 -21.72
N ASN A 342 -6.04 7.71 -20.48
CA ASN A 342 -6.46 8.50 -19.31
C ASN A 342 -5.43 8.37 -18.17
N THR A 343 -5.58 9.17 -17.12
CA THR A 343 -4.86 9.03 -15.84
C THR A 343 -5.89 8.90 -14.72
N VAL A 344 -5.91 7.75 -14.06
CA VAL A 344 -6.96 7.38 -13.09
C VAL A 344 -6.34 6.94 -11.76
N PRO A 345 -7.11 6.89 -10.66
CA PRO A 345 -6.70 6.19 -9.45
C PRO A 345 -6.27 4.75 -9.76
N GLY A 346 -5.13 4.38 -9.20
CA GLY A 346 -4.49 3.11 -9.45
C GLY A 346 -3.67 2.67 -8.24
N LEU A 347 -2.62 1.92 -8.52
CA LEU A 347 -1.84 1.24 -7.49
C LEU A 347 -0.35 1.19 -7.83
N ARG A 348 0.44 0.71 -6.89
CA ARG A 348 1.84 0.36 -7.10
C ARG A 348 2.14 -0.94 -6.41
N PHE A 349 2.87 -1.81 -7.09
CA PHE A 349 3.44 -3.00 -6.49
C PHE A 349 4.68 -2.63 -5.65
N ILE A 350 4.75 -3.19 -4.46
CA ILE A 350 5.91 -3.09 -3.57
C ILE A 350 6.82 -4.28 -3.82
N HIS A 351 8.04 -3.98 -4.26
CA HIS A 351 9.03 -4.98 -4.71
C HIS A 351 8.48 -5.90 -5.82
N PRO A 352 8.12 -5.37 -7.01
CA PRO A 352 7.75 -6.22 -8.12
C PRO A 352 8.96 -7.04 -8.60
N MET A 353 8.71 -8.31 -8.95
CA MET A 353 9.72 -9.24 -9.44
C MET A 353 9.12 -10.13 -10.53
N VAL A 354 9.93 -10.54 -11.51
CA VAL A 354 9.48 -11.47 -12.54
C VAL A 354 9.65 -12.89 -12.00
N GLU A 355 8.58 -13.69 -12.01
CA GLU A 355 8.66 -15.12 -11.68
C GLU A 355 9.08 -15.93 -12.90
N ARG A 356 8.45 -15.66 -14.04
CA ARG A 356 8.69 -16.35 -15.32
C ARG A 356 7.95 -15.66 -16.48
N ILE A 357 8.33 -16.04 -17.69
CA ILE A 357 7.52 -15.79 -18.90
C ILE A 357 6.37 -16.82 -18.91
N ARG A 358 5.17 -16.37 -19.26
CA ARG A 358 3.97 -17.21 -19.37
C ARG A 358 3.71 -17.54 -20.83
N GLU A 359 4.40 -18.57 -21.31
CA GLU A 359 4.28 -19.06 -22.70
C GLU A 359 2.88 -19.65 -22.99
N ASP A 360 2.14 -20.01 -21.94
CA ASP A 360 0.76 -20.50 -21.99
C ASP A 360 -0.30 -19.40 -22.00
N LYS A 361 0.12 -18.12 -22.01
CA LYS A 361 -0.75 -16.95 -21.89
C LYS A 361 -0.58 -15.99 -23.05
N SER A 362 -1.62 -15.22 -23.32
CA SER A 362 -1.69 -14.32 -24.46
C SER A 362 -2.31 -12.97 -24.11
N ASN A 363 -2.32 -12.06 -25.08
CA ASN A 363 -2.89 -10.71 -24.93
C ASN A 363 -4.43 -10.74 -25.00
N THR A 364 -5.07 -11.29 -23.98
CA THR A 364 -6.54 -11.40 -23.89
C THR A 364 -7.06 -10.82 -22.58
N PRO A 365 -8.34 -10.39 -22.53
CA PRO A 365 -8.95 -9.95 -21.28
C PRO A 365 -8.85 -11.01 -20.17
N GLU A 366 -8.97 -12.29 -20.49
CA GLU A 366 -8.97 -13.36 -19.49
C GLU A 366 -7.60 -13.57 -18.84
N ASP A 367 -6.55 -13.55 -19.65
CA ASP A 367 -5.18 -13.88 -19.24
C ASP A 367 -4.50 -12.74 -18.47
N ILE A 368 -4.80 -11.49 -18.81
CA ILE A 368 -4.12 -10.33 -18.24
C ILE A 368 -5.10 -9.26 -17.70
N ARG A 369 -6.33 -9.65 -17.35
CA ARG A 369 -7.33 -8.72 -16.75
C ARG A 369 -6.76 -7.98 -15.56
N PHE A 370 -7.09 -6.70 -15.49
CA PHE A 370 -6.86 -5.86 -14.32
C PHE A 370 -7.59 -6.38 -13.07
N SER A 371 -8.71 -7.11 -13.26
CA SER A 371 -9.51 -7.59 -12.14
C SER A 371 -8.76 -8.56 -11.21
N GLN A 372 -7.71 -9.24 -11.71
CA GLN A 372 -6.81 -10.06 -10.87
C GLN A 372 -6.30 -9.28 -9.64
N ILE A 373 -6.14 -7.96 -9.78
CA ILE A 373 -5.67 -7.09 -8.70
C ILE A 373 -6.84 -6.59 -7.85
N THR A 374 -7.95 -6.17 -8.47
CA THR A 374 -9.10 -5.63 -7.74
C THR A 374 -9.87 -6.70 -6.96
N ASP A 375 -9.69 -7.97 -7.31
CA ASP A 375 -10.14 -9.12 -6.50
C ASP A 375 -9.45 -9.13 -5.11
N LEU A 376 -8.31 -8.44 -4.95
CA LEU A 376 -7.53 -8.38 -3.72
C LEU A 376 -7.54 -7.02 -3.02
N VAL A 377 -7.65 -5.93 -3.78
CA VAL A 377 -7.63 -4.55 -3.24
C VAL A 377 -8.76 -3.72 -3.81
N TYR A 378 -9.36 -2.88 -2.96
CA TYR A 378 -10.35 -1.92 -3.41
C TYR A 378 -9.67 -0.73 -4.11
N LEU A 379 -10.17 -0.40 -5.30
CA LEU A 379 -9.94 0.85 -6.00
C LEU A 379 -11.33 1.43 -6.31
N ALA A 380 -11.49 2.74 -6.18
CA ALA A 380 -12.74 3.38 -6.56
C ALA A 380 -13.05 3.04 -8.03
N GLU A 381 -14.27 2.56 -8.28
CA GLU A 381 -14.76 2.39 -9.65
C GLU A 381 -14.98 3.77 -10.26
N GLU A 382 -14.19 4.08 -11.28
CA GLU A 382 -14.32 5.30 -12.06
C GLU A 382 -14.46 4.94 -13.53
N ASP A 383 -15.25 5.72 -14.25
CA ASP A 383 -15.26 5.68 -15.70
C ASP A 383 -13.85 6.04 -16.21
N ILE A 384 -13.21 5.09 -16.87
CA ILE A 384 -11.85 5.29 -17.39
C ILE A 384 -11.84 6.04 -18.71
N SER A 385 -13.02 6.30 -19.30
CA SER A 385 -13.16 7.03 -20.56
C SER A 385 -12.56 8.43 -20.42
N PRO A 386 -11.73 8.87 -21.38
CA PRO A 386 -11.22 10.23 -21.35
C PRO A 386 -12.35 11.24 -21.49
N GLU A 387 -12.26 12.34 -20.73
CA GLU A 387 -13.09 13.51 -20.97
C GLU A 387 -12.72 14.13 -22.33
N GLU A 388 -13.73 14.55 -23.10
CA GLU A 388 -13.50 15.36 -24.29
C GLU A 388 -13.06 16.76 -23.88
N LEU A 389 -11.77 17.03 -24.03
CA LEU A 389 -11.18 18.34 -23.77
C LEU A 389 -11.07 19.17 -25.06
N PRO A 390 -11.20 20.50 -24.99
CA PRO A 390 -10.97 21.38 -26.14
C PRO A 390 -9.57 21.21 -26.72
N GLU A 391 -9.43 21.34 -28.04
CA GLU A 391 -8.12 21.28 -28.68
C GLU A 391 -7.22 22.44 -28.21
N SER A 392 -6.07 22.10 -27.66
CA SER A 392 -5.04 23.08 -27.33
C SER A 392 -4.37 23.61 -28.59
N THR A 393 -4.19 24.92 -28.67
CA THR A 393 -3.48 25.57 -29.79
C THR A 393 -2.00 25.77 -29.44
N VAL A 394 -1.08 25.27 -30.26
CA VAL A 394 0.36 25.58 -30.12
C VAL A 394 0.58 27.04 -30.50
N LEU A 395 0.91 27.89 -29.53
CA LEU A 395 1.22 29.30 -29.78
C LEU A 395 2.62 29.47 -30.34
N PHE A 396 3.61 28.76 -29.77
CA PHE A 396 4.95 28.70 -30.35
C PHE A 396 5.68 27.41 -29.97
N ARG A 397 6.62 27.01 -30.83
CA ARG A 397 7.52 25.88 -30.63
C ARG A 397 8.93 26.24 -31.11
N GLU A 398 9.90 26.25 -30.20
CA GLU A 398 11.31 26.48 -30.50
C GLU A 398 12.15 25.27 -30.09
N VAL A 399 13.16 24.95 -30.89
CA VAL A 399 14.05 23.80 -30.67
C VAL A 399 15.50 24.26 -30.81
N TYR A 400 16.23 24.24 -29.71
CA TYR A 400 17.66 24.53 -29.65
C TYR A 400 18.45 23.22 -29.63
N LYS A 401 19.56 23.18 -30.35
CA LYS A 401 20.46 22.03 -30.40
C LYS A 401 21.88 22.48 -30.09
N LYS A 402 22.59 21.74 -29.25
CA LYS A 402 24.02 21.93 -28.95
C LYS A 402 24.75 20.62 -29.07
N THR A 403 25.74 20.55 -29.96
CA THR A 403 26.60 19.37 -30.12
C THR A 403 27.82 19.51 -29.21
N ALA A 404 28.12 18.48 -28.41
CA ALA A 404 29.32 18.41 -27.58
C ALA A 404 29.81 16.96 -27.48
N LYS A 405 31.09 16.71 -27.83
CA LYS A 405 31.74 15.38 -27.77
C LYS A 405 30.85 14.27 -28.33
N ASP A 406 30.43 14.43 -29.59
CA ASP A 406 29.59 13.50 -30.36
C ASP A 406 28.16 13.27 -29.80
N LYS A 407 27.75 14.02 -28.78
CA LYS A 407 26.40 14.01 -28.24
C LYS A 407 25.65 15.27 -28.66
N ILE A 408 24.39 15.11 -29.07
CA ILE A 408 23.48 16.21 -29.38
C ILE A 408 22.59 16.45 -28.17
N MET A 409 22.74 17.61 -27.51
CA MET A 409 21.80 18.10 -26.52
C MET A 409 20.68 18.85 -27.22
N VAL A 410 19.43 18.57 -26.86
CA VAL A 410 18.26 19.22 -27.44
C VAL A 410 17.44 19.87 -26.32
N GLN A 411 17.13 21.15 -26.47
CA GLN A 411 16.21 21.87 -25.59
C GLN A 411 15.01 22.35 -26.42
N LYS A 412 13.79 22.07 -25.96
CA LYS A 412 12.56 22.46 -26.65
C LYS A 412 11.73 23.35 -25.75
N PHE A 413 11.25 24.46 -26.29
CA PHE A 413 10.23 25.30 -25.66
C PHE A 413 8.94 25.13 -26.45
N VAL A 414 7.85 24.83 -25.76
CA VAL A 414 6.54 24.76 -26.38
C VAL A 414 5.56 25.49 -25.47
N VAL A 415 4.80 26.41 -26.05
CA VAL A 415 3.74 27.12 -25.36
C VAL A 415 2.43 26.79 -26.05
N PHE A 416 1.47 26.38 -25.23
CA PHE A 416 0.13 25.99 -25.66
C PHE A 416 -0.88 26.91 -25.01
N LYS A 417 -1.94 27.24 -25.74
CA LYS A 417 -3.18 27.77 -25.20
C LYS A 417 -4.12 26.59 -24.98
N THR A 418 -4.38 26.26 -23.72
CA THR A 418 -5.32 25.21 -23.28
C THR A 418 -6.72 25.75 -23.12
#